data_AF-X8CL05-F1
#
_entry.id   AF-X8CL05-F1
#
_cell.length_a   1.000
_cell.length_b   1.000
_cell.length_c   1.000
_cell.angle_alpha   90.00
_cell.angle_beta   90.00
_cell.angle_gamma   90.00
#
_symmetry.space_group_name_H-M   'P 1'
#
loop_
_entity.id
_entity.type
_entity.pdbx_description
1 polymer ?
#
loop_
_entity_poly.entity_id
_entity_poly.type
_entity_poly.pdbx_seq_one_letter_code
_entity_poly.pdbx_strand_id
1 'polypeptide(L)' 'MLWGNDFPHPEGTWPHTRDWLRRSFWDVPIEETRQMLGLAAAEIYNFDLDALAALAERIGPTPRTSARTTR' A
#
# COMPACT_ATOMS: atom_id res chain seq x y z
N MET A 1 -4.39 10.06 -5.36
CA MET A 1 -5.24 8.85 -5.25
C MET A 1 -4.91 8.15 -3.95
N LEU A 2 -5.92 7.66 -3.22
CA LEU A 2 -5.75 6.90 -1.97
C LEU A 2 -6.47 5.57 -2.12
N TRP A 3 -5.90 4.52 -1.53
CA TRP A 3 -6.54 3.21 -1.39
C TRP A 3 -6.86 2.94 0.08
N GLY A 4 -7.99 2.25 0.34
CA GLY A 4 -8.39 1.79 1.66
C GLY A 4 -8.98 0.38 1.58
N ASN A 5 -8.82 -0.41 2.65
CA ASN A 5 -9.30 -1.79 2.68
C ASN A 5 -10.79 -1.93 3.01
N ASP A 6 -11.41 -0.86 3.48
CA ASP A 6 -12.81 -0.74 3.89
C ASP A 6 -13.29 -1.78 4.92
N PHE A 7 -12.44 -2.12 5.90
CA PHE A 7 -12.84 -3.01 7.00
C PHE A 7 -13.81 -2.30 7.97
N PRO A 8 -14.89 -2.96 8.45
CA PRO A 8 -15.31 -4.36 8.22
C PRO A 8 -16.40 -4.53 7.16
N HIS A 9 -16.57 -3.58 6.24
CA HIS A 9 -17.65 -3.62 5.27
C HIS A 9 -17.51 -4.80 4.30
N PRO A 10 -18.64 -5.40 3.86
CA PRO A 10 -18.64 -6.60 3.01
C PRO A 10 -18.03 -6.37 1.61
N GLU A 11 -18.03 -5.13 1.13
CA GLU A 11 -17.36 -4.71 -0.11
C GLU A 11 -15.84 -4.55 0.04
N GLY A 12 -15.34 -4.55 1.28
CA GLY A 12 -13.93 -4.37 1.59
C GLY A 12 -13.06 -5.57 1.20
N THR A 13 -11.75 -5.42 1.41
CA THR A 13 -10.76 -6.43 1.01
C THR A 13 -10.32 -7.35 2.15
N TRP A 14 -10.67 -7.04 3.40
CA TRP A 14 -10.33 -7.87 4.55
C TRP A 14 -11.17 -9.17 4.55
N PRO A 15 -10.63 -10.34 4.96
CA PRO A 15 -9.27 -10.59 5.48
C PRO A 15 -8.21 -10.84 4.39
N HIS A 16 -8.60 -10.80 3.11
CA HIS A 16 -7.76 -11.19 1.97
C HIS A 16 -7.00 -10.01 1.31
N THR A 17 -6.80 -8.92 2.05
CA THR A 17 -6.22 -7.67 1.55
C THR A 17 -4.89 -7.89 0.83
N ARG A 18 -4.01 -8.75 1.35
CA ARG A 18 -2.69 -9.02 0.74
C ARG A 18 -2.81 -9.66 -0.64
N ASP A 19 -3.73 -10.60 -0.82
CA ASP A 19 -3.95 -11.25 -2.11
C ASP A 19 -4.68 -10.35 -3.10
N TRP A 20 -5.52 -9.45 -2.60
CA TRP A 20 -6.12 -8.39 -3.41
C TRP A 20 -5.03 -7.44 -3.93
N LEU A 21 -4.17 -6.90 -3.05
CA LEU A 21 -3.07 -6.02 -3.43
C LEU A 21 -2.15 -6.66 -4.48
N ARG A 22 -1.77 -7.93 -4.29
CA ARG A 22 -0.92 -8.66 -5.26
C ARG A 22 -1.58 -8.75 -6.64
N ARG A 23 -2.90 -8.97 -6.71
CA ARG A 23 -3.64 -9.12 -7.98
C ARG A 23 -3.95 -7.78 -8.64
N SER A 24 -4.12 -6.72 -7.87
CA SER A 24 -4.50 -5.40 -8.39
C SER A 24 -3.30 -4.57 -8.86
N PHE A 25 -2.14 -4.76 -8.25
CA PHE A 25 -0.93 -3.95 -8.52
C PHE A 25 0.20 -4.75 -9.22
N TRP A 26 -0.09 -5.94 -9.74
CA TRP A 26 0.92 -6.86 -10.31
C TRP A 26 1.70 -6.26 -11.49
N ASP A 27 1.09 -5.37 -12.27
CA ASP A 27 1.68 -4.71 -13.43
C ASP A 27 1.98 -3.21 -13.22
N VAL A 28 1.58 -2.67 -12.07
CA VAL A 28 1.80 -1.27 -11.69
C VAL A 28 3.26 -1.08 -11.24
N PRO A 29 3.96 -0.02 -11.69
CA PRO A 29 5.29 0.32 -11.22
C PRO A 29 5.35 0.51 -9.69
N ILE A 30 6.49 0.17 -9.07
CA ILE A 30 6.64 0.28 -7.61
C ILE A 30 6.39 1.70 -7.12
N GLU A 31 6.96 2.71 -7.78
CA GLU A 31 6.83 4.10 -7.32
C GLU A 31 5.38 4.58 -7.35
N GLU A 32 4.62 4.17 -8.37
CA GLU A 32 3.20 4.49 -8.47
C GLU A 32 2.39 3.72 -7.41
N THR A 33 2.75 2.46 -7.14
CA THR A 33 2.13 1.67 -6.06
C THR A 33 2.41 2.29 -4.68
N ARG A 34 3.63 2.77 -4.42
CA ARG A 34 3.97 3.47 -3.16
C ARG A 34 3.16 4.74 -2.98
N GLN A 35 2.97 5.49 -4.06
CA GLN A 35 2.11 6.68 -4.05
C GLN A 35 0.67 6.34 -3.67
N MET A 36 0.07 5.36 -4.33
CA MET A 36 -1.33 4.99 -4.10
C MET A 36 -1.61 4.34 -2.75
N LEU A 37 -0.67 3.53 -2.24
CA LEU A 37 -0.86 2.76 -0.99
C LEU A 37 -0.38 3.48 0.27
N GLY A 38 0.39 4.57 0.16
CA GLY A 38 0.97 5.21 1.35
C GLY A 38 1.39 6.68 1.19
N LEU A 39 2.22 7.02 0.20
CA LEU A 39 2.84 8.35 0.17
C LEU A 39 1.82 9.48 -0.04
N ALA A 40 0.80 9.27 -0.85
CA ALA A 40 -0.27 10.26 -1.01
C ALA A 40 -1.07 10.47 0.30
N ALA A 41 -1.25 9.43 1.12
CA ALA A 41 -1.89 9.56 2.43
C ALA A 41 -0.98 10.34 3.39
N ALA A 42 0.32 10.04 3.38
CA ALA A 42 1.31 10.74 4.17
C ALA A 42 1.34 12.24 3.88
N GLU A 43 1.29 12.62 2.60
CA GLU A 43 1.22 14.02 2.18
C GLU A 43 -0.09 14.69 2.62
N ILE A 44 -1.25 14.11 2.29
CA ILE A 44 -2.56 14.70 2.57
C ILE A 44 -2.80 14.89 4.08
N TYR A 45 -2.37 13.93 4.89
CA TYR A 45 -2.53 13.98 6.34
C TYR A 45 -1.32 14.54 7.09
N ASN A 46 -0.29 14.99 6.37
CA ASN A 46 0.93 15.56 6.92
C ASN A 46 1.62 14.64 7.96
N PHE A 47 1.77 13.36 7.62
CA PHE A 47 2.50 12.40 8.44
C PHE A 47 4.02 12.58 8.31
N ASP A 48 4.72 12.38 9.42
CA ASP A 48 6.19 12.31 9.45
C ASP A 48 6.66 10.94 8.93
N LEU A 49 7.24 10.93 7.73
CA LEU A 49 7.73 9.70 7.10
C LEU A 49 8.95 9.12 7.82
N ASP A 50 9.82 9.95 8.38
CA ASP A 50 11.02 9.50 9.08
C ASP A 50 10.64 8.80 10.39
N ALA A 51 9.66 9.34 11.11
CA ALA A 51 9.11 8.71 12.31
C ALA A 51 8.41 7.37 12.01
N LEU A 52 7.80 7.24 10.82
CA LEU A 52 7.06 6.03 10.42
C LEU A 52 7.93 4.97 9.73
N ALA A 53 9.13 5.31 9.26
CA ALA A 53 9.97 4.45 8.42
C ALA A 53 10.21 3.06 9.04
N ALA A 54 10.67 2.99 10.30
CA ALA A 54 10.94 1.73 10.98
C ALA A 54 9.68 0.86 11.16
N LEU A 55 8.51 1.48 11.34
CA LEU A 55 7.25 0.75 11.45
C LEU A 55 6.81 0.23 10.08
N ALA A 56 6.87 1.07 9.04
CA ALA A 56 6.53 0.71 7.68
C ALA A 56 7.40 -0.45 7.16
N GLU A 57 8.70 -0.46 7.49
CA GLU A 57 9.59 -1.59 7.19
C GLU A 57 9.18 -2.89 7.89
N ARG A 58 8.71 -2.78 9.14
CA ARG A 58 8.34 -3.95 9.95
C ARG A 58 7.00 -4.58 9.55
N ILE A 59 5.98 -3.78 9.25
CA ILE A 59 4.60 -4.26 9.06
C ILE A 59 4.01 -3.96 7.67
N GLY A 60 4.63 -3.08 6.89
CA GLY A 60 4.11 -2.65 5.60
C GLY A 60 4.16 -3.73 4.52
N PRO A 61 3.36 -3.59 3.45
CA PRO A 61 3.50 -4.42 2.26
C PRO A 61 4.83 -4.13 1.55
N THR A 62 5.52 -5.18 1.12
CA THR A 62 6.75 -5.09 0.33
C THR A 62 6.45 -5.16 -1.17
N PRO A 63 7.32 -4.66 -2.07
CA PRO A 63 7.12 -4.83 -3.50
C PRO A 63 6.90 -6.28 -3.91
N ARG A 64 7.66 -7.25 -3.36
CA ARG A 64 7.43 -8.68 -3.63
C ARG A 64 6.02 -9.17 -3.29
N THR A 65 5.33 -8.49 -2.40
CA THR A 65 3.96 -8.83 -1.97
C THR A 65 2.87 -8.07 -2.69
N SER A 66 3.18 -7.00 -3.44
CA SER A 66 2.17 -6.13 -4.04
C SER A 66 2.51 -5.52 -5.40
N ALA A 67 3.77 -5.39 -5.83
CA ALA A 67 4.14 -4.68 -7.06
C ALA A 67 5.29 -5.32 -7.84
N ARG A 68 5.41 -5.00 -9.12
CA ARG A 68 6.51 -5.46 -9.97
C ARG A 68 7.75 -4.60 -9.78
N THR A 69 8.91 -5.20 -9.53
CA THR A 69 10.22 -4.53 -9.66
C THR A 69 10.47 -4.18 -11.11
N THR A 70 10.37 -2.89 -11.44
CA THR A 70 10.74 -2.36 -12.75
C THR A 70 12.24 -2.60 -12.96
N ARG A 71 12.61 -3.05 -14.16
CA ARG A 71 14.00 -3.16 -14.63
C ARG A 71 14.45 -1.84 -15.22
#